data_AF-R6YQ52-F1
#
_entry.id   AF-R6YQ52-F1
#
_cell.length_a   1.000
_cell.length_b   1.000
_cell.length_c   1.000
_cell.angle_alpha   90.00
_cell.angle_beta   90.00
_cell.angle_gamma   90.00
#
_symmetry.space_group_name_H-M   'P 1'
#
loop_
_entity.id
_entity.type
_entity.pdbx_description
1 polymer ?
#
loop_
_entity_poly.entity_id
_entity_poly.type
_entity_poly.pdbx_seq_one_letter_code
_entity_poly.pdbx_strand_id
1 'polypeptide(L)'
;MVRKSMITDQKWLEKIKILNDVVFCTVFLNEEDCKELLQRILSIRIVSLRVVLNQKTFKNNIFQKGSRLDIYAEDDKGNMYDIEMQLTNTRELIPRSRYYHSEMDGHQIVTGETYESLKQSIVIFLCDFDLFCKNQSVYTF
;
A
#
# COMPACT_ATOMS: atom_id res chain seq x y z
N MET A 1 31.69 -27.15 18.97
CA MET A 1 31.61 -25.92 19.77
C MET A 1 31.70 -24.73 18.82
N VAL A 2 30.60 -24.35 18.18
CA VAL A 2 30.56 -23.22 17.23
C VAL A 2 30.25 -21.95 18.03
N ARG A 3 31.08 -20.93 17.82
CA ARG A 3 31.18 -19.72 18.64
C ARG A 3 29.86 -18.96 18.72
N LYS A 4 29.41 -18.79 19.97
CA LYS A 4 28.25 -18.01 20.40
C LYS A 4 28.57 -16.50 20.40
N SER A 5 29.01 -15.94 19.26
CA SER A 5 29.52 -14.55 19.21
C SER A 5 28.91 -13.68 18.09
N MET A 6 27.69 -13.95 17.63
CA MET A 6 26.98 -13.09 16.66
C MET A 6 25.70 -12.48 17.22
N ILE A 7 25.61 -12.25 18.53
CA ILE A 7 24.42 -11.62 19.15
C ILE A 7 24.87 -10.55 20.15
N THR A 8 25.49 -9.47 19.68
CA THR A 8 25.62 -8.24 20.48
C THR A 8 26.05 -7.06 19.60
N ASP A 9 25.11 -6.49 18.85
CA ASP A 9 24.86 -5.04 18.85
C ASP A 9 23.56 -4.77 18.09
N GLN A 10 22.43 -4.73 18.82
CA GLN A 10 21.11 -4.46 18.24
C GLN A 10 20.76 -2.96 18.24
N LYS A 11 21.67 -2.07 18.65
CA LYS A 11 21.44 -0.60 18.65
C LYS A 11 21.10 -0.03 17.28
N TRP A 12 21.47 -0.70 16.19
CA TRP A 12 21.07 -0.28 14.85
C TRP A 12 19.58 -0.54 14.58
N LEU A 13 18.97 -1.58 15.20
CA LEU A 13 17.54 -1.87 15.10
C LEU A 13 16.71 -0.74 15.72
N GLU A 14 17.19 -0.09 16.78
CA GLU A 14 16.55 1.09 17.39
C GLU A 14 16.48 2.29 16.44
N LYS A 15 17.32 2.33 15.39
CA LYS A 15 17.31 3.38 14.36
C LYS A 15 16.40 3.07 13.18
N ILE A 16 15.90 1.84 13.07
CA ILE A 16 15.03 1.43 11.98
C ILE A 16 13.61 1.85 12.29
N LYS A 17 13.14 2.89 11.59
CA LYS A 17 11.77 3.39 11.70
C LYS A 17 10.88 2.71 10.67
N ILE A 18 9.57 2.75 10.91
CA ILE A 18 8.55 2.29 9.95
C ILE A 18 8.63 3.02 8.60
N LEU A 19 9.27 4.19 8.55
CA LEU A 19 9.54 4.94 7.32
C LEU A 19 10.51 4.22 6.37
N ASN A 20 11.25 3.20 6.83
CA ASN A 20 12.08 2.39 5.96
C ASN A 20 11.20 1.44 5.13
N ASP A 21 11.32 1.49 3.81
CA ASP A 21 10.51 0.71 2.86
C ASP A 21 10.49 -0.80 3.16
N VAL A 22 11.65 -1.41 3.46
CA VAL A 22 11.72 -2.84 3.78
C VAL A 22 10.94 -3.16 5.05
N VAL A 23 11.04 -2.30 6.06
CA VAL A 23 10.35 -2.49 7.34
C VAL A 23 8.86 -2.25 7.20
N PHE A 24 8.47 -1.19 6.49
CA PHE A 24 7.08 -0.92 6.13
C PHE A 24 6.46 -2.14 5.45
N CYS A 25 7.07 -2.59 4.34
CA CYS A 25 6.60 -3.74 3.58
C CYS A 25 6.55 -5.02 4.42
N THR A 26 7.50 -5.23 5.34
CA THR A 26 7.55 -6.44 6.18
C THR A 26 6.47 -6.42 7.25
N VAL A 27 6.29 -5.28 7.94
CA VAL A 27 5.28 -5.14 9.01
C VAL A 27 3.88 -5.28 8.44
N PHE A 28 3.57 -4.55 7.37
CA PHE A 28 2.21 -4.54 6.81
C PHE A 28 1.95 -5.69 5.81
N LEU A 29 2.86 -6.65 5.70
CA LEU A 29 2.53 -7.96 5.13
C LEU A 29 1.71 -8.82 6.11
N ASN A 30 1.76 -8.49 7.41
CA ASN A 30 0.88 -9.09 8.40
C ASN A 30 -0.57 -8.61 8.19
N GLU A 31 -1.49 -9.56 8.09
CA GLU A 31 -2.91 -9.29 7.81
C GLU A 31 -3.56 -8.38 8.86
N GLU A 32 -3.32 -8.66 10.14
CA GLU A 32 -3.96 -7.93 11.24
C GLU A 32 -3.42 -6.50 11.35
N ASP A 33 -2.10 -6.32 11.18
CA ASP A 33 -1.48 -4.99 11.20
C ASP A 33 -1.94 -4.14 10.00
N CYS A 34 -2.01 -4.74 8.80
CA CYS A 34 -2.51 -4.08 7.60
C CYS A 34 -4.00 -3.70 7.72
N LYS A 35 -4.83 -4.62 8.21
CA LYS A 35 -6.25 -4.39 8.47
C LYS A 35 -6.44 -3.24 9.45
N GLU A 36 -5.71 -3.24 10.56
CA GLU A 36 -5.82 -2.19 11.57
C GLU A 36 -5.38 -0.82 11.04
N LEU A 37 -4.32 -0.77 10.22
CA LEU A 37 -3.90 0.46 9.55
C LEU A 37 -5.01 1.00 8.64
N LEU A 38 -5.58 0.16 7.78
CA LEU A 38 -6.64 0.55 6.85
C LEU A 38 -7.88 1.08 7.59
N GLN A 39 -8.33 0.38 8.63
CA GLN A 39 -9.48 0.81 9.44
C GLN A 39 -9.25 2.17 10.10
N ARG A 40 -8.04 2.44 10.60
CA ARG A 40 -7.70 3.74 11.22
C ARG A 40 -7.67 4.88 10.21
N ILE A 41 -7.05 4.66 9.04
CA ILE A 41 -6.93 5.71 8.02
C ILE A 41 -8.31 6.04 7.42
N LEU A 42 -9.08 5.00 7.07
CA LEU A 42 -10.32 5.15 6.32
C LEU A 42 -11.56 5.29 7.22
N SER A 43 -11.42 5.06 8.52
CA SER A 43 -12.55 5.03 9.47
C SER A 43 -13.66 4.06 9.04
N ILE A 44 -13.28 2.90 8.51
CA ILE A 44 -14.17 1.83 8.07
C ILE A 44 -14.02 0.59 8.95
N ARG A 45 -14.97 -0.34 8.82
CA ARG A 45 -14.86 -1.69 9.40
C ARG A 45 -14.56 -2.70 8.32
N ILE A 46 -13.43 -3.39 8.45
CA ILE A 46 -13.00 -4.51 7.62
C ILE A 46 -13.15 -5.79 8.44
N VAL A 47 -13.84 -6.80 7.91
CA VAL A 47 -14.02 -8.08 8.62
C VAL A 47 -12.72 -8.88 8.60
N SER A 48 -12.14 -9.04 7.41
CA SER A 48 -10.88 -9.76 7.17
C SER A 48 -10.26 -9.31 5.85
N LEU A 49 -8.94 -9.49 5.70
CA LEU A 49 -8.27 -9.32 4.42
C LEU A 49 -7.98 -10.70 3.82
N ARG A 50 -8.50 -10.97 2.62
CA ARG A 50 -8.29 -12.25 1.93
C ARG A 50 -6.92 -12.33 1.28
N VAL A 51 -6.35 -11.17 0.93
CA VAL A 51 -5.06 -11.04 0.27
C VAL A 51 -4.31 -9.90 0.92
N VAL A 52 -3.04 -10.14 1.25
CA VAL A 52 -2.06 -9.11 1.56
C VAL A 52 -0.75 -9.51 0.88
N LEU A 53 -0.26 -8.66 -0.02
CA LEU A 53 0.93 -8.89 -0.83
C LEU A 53 1.80 -7.64 -0.81
N ASN A 54 3.11 -7.81 -0.73
CA ASN A 54 4.04 -6.73 -0.99
C ASN A 54 4.53 -6.75 -2.44
N GLN A 55 4.88 -5.58 -2.97
CA GLN A 55 5.49 -5.43 -4.30
C GLN A 55 4.66 -6.05 -5.46
N LYS A 56 3.33 -6.06 -5.34
CA LYS A 56 2.44 -6.59 -6.38
C LYS A 56 2.56 -5.73 -7.63
N THR A 57 2.83 -6.37 -8.77
CA THR A 57 2.97 -5.66 -10.04
C THR A 57 1.72 -5.81 -10.89
N PHE A 58 1.20 -4.71 -11.41
CA PHE A 58 0.20 -4.68 -12.47
C PHE A 58 0.86 -4.30 -13.79
N LYS A 59 0.63 -5.10 -14.83
CA LYS A 59 1.18 -4.86 -16.15
C LYS A 59 0.27 -5.45 -17.23
N ASN A 60 -0.45 -4.59 -17.94
CA ASN A 60 -1.40 -5.00 -18.97
C ASN A 60 -0.73 -5.51 -20.25
N ASN A 61 0.37 -4.88 -20.70
CA ASN A 61 1.14 -5.34 -21.85
C ASN A 61 2.62 -4.87 -21.81
N ILE A 62 3.43 -5.30 -22.78
CA ILE A 62 4.87 -5.01 -22.83
C ILE A 62 5.21 -3.54 -23.12
N PHE A 63 4.28 -2.77 -23.67
CA PHE A 63 4.46 -1.37 -24.05
C PHE A 63 3.94 -0.38 -23.00
N GLN A 64 3.12 -0.84 -22.06
CA GLN A 64 2.55 -0.02 -20.99
C GLN A 64 3.47 0.04 -19.76
N LYS A 65 3.47 1.19 -19.07
CA LYS A 65 4.19 1.39 -17.82
C LYS A 65 3.44 0.65 -16.70
N GLY A 66 3.98 -0.46 -16.20
CA GLY A 66 3.37 -1.15 -15.05
C GLY A 66 3.42 -0.32 -13.76
N SER A 67 2.52 -0.63 -12.83
CA SER A 67 2.61 -0.19 -11.43
C SER A 67 3.19 -1.32 -10.58
N ARG A 68 3.93 -0.96 -9.53
CA ARG A 68 4.38 -1.88 -8.49
C ARG A 68 3.93 -1.30 -7.17
N LEU A 69 2.96 -1.98 -6.57
CA LEU A 69 2.28 -1.58 -5.35
C LEU A 69 3.10 -2.03 -4.15
N ASP A 70 3.39 -1.13 -3.22
CA ASP A 70 4.19 -1.44 -2.04
C ASP A 70 3.48 -2.48 -1.17
N ILE A 71 2.24 -2.19 -0.74
CA ILE A 71 1.32 -3.14 -0.08
C ILE A 71 -0.02 -3.15 -0.82
N TYR A 72 -0.37 -4.29 -1.41
CA TYR A 72 -1.69 -4.57 -1.96
C TYR A 72 -2.49 -5.42 -0.97
N ALA A 73 -3.72 -5.00 -0.67
CA ALA A 73 -4.65 -5.76 0.13
C ALA A 73 -6.03 -5.89 -0.54
N GLU A 74 -6.75 -6.96 -0.23
CA GLU A 74 -8.13 -7.17 -0.68
C GLU A 74 -8.99 -7.67 0.47
N ASP A 75 -10.15 -7.06 0.71
CA ASP A 75 -11.07 -7.47 1.77
C ASP A 75 -12.01 -8.62 1.34
N ASP A 76 -12.86 -9.06 2.27
CA ASP A 76 -13.88 -10.10 2.07
C ASP A 76 -15.01 -9.71 1.09
N LYS A 77 -15.13 -8.42 0.75
CA LYS A 77 -16.12 -7.86 -0.18
C LYS A 77 -15.54 -7.62 -1.57
N GLY A 78 -14.23 -7.78 -1.73
CA GLY A 78 -13.49 -7.60 -2.98
C GLY A 78 -13.01 -6.17 -3.19
N ASN A 79 -13.08 -5.30 -2.17
CA ASN A 79 -12.47 -3.99 -2.24
C ASN A 79 -10.95 -4.14 -2.20
N MET A 80 -10.27 -3.38 -3.03
CA MET A 80 -8.82 -3.41 -3.20
C MET A 80 -8.18 -2.15 -2.62
N TYR A 81 -7.07 -2.33 -1.93
CA TYR A 81 -6.33 -1.26 -1.29
C TYR A 81 -4.88 -1.31 -1.72
N ASP A 82 -4.33 -0.15 -2.04
CA ASP A 82 -2.92 0.07 -2.28
C ASP A 82 -2.39 1.04 -1.22
N ILE A 83 -1.33 0.67 -0.51
CA ILE A 83 -0.73 1.49 0.54
C ILE A 83 0.75 1.70 0.21
N GLU A 84 1.10 2.96 -0.06
CA GLU A 84 2.39 3.40 -0.58
C GLU A 84 3.11 4.30 0.43
N MET A 85 4.39 4.04 0.69
CA MET A 85 5.21 4.90 1.56
C MET A 85 5.96 5.94 0.72
N GLN A 86 5.82 7.23 1.05
CA GLN A 86 6.41 8.32 0.28
C GLN A 86 7.16 9.33 1.15
N LEU A 87 8.49 9.26 1.14
CA LEU A 87 9.37 10.14 1.93
C LEU A 87 9.82 11.40 1.20
N THR A 88 9.53 11.48 -0.10
CA THR A 88 9.97 12.59 -0.95
C THR A 88 8.80 13.11 -1.76
N ASN A 89 8.60 14.42 -1.79
CA ASN A 89 7.62 15.04 -2.68
C ASN A 89 8.15 15.05 -4.12
N THR A 90 7.82 14.01 -4.89
CA THR A 90 8.21 13.89 -6.30
C THR A 90 7.41 14.81 -7.23
N ARG A 91 6.35 15.45 -6.73
CA ARG A 91 5.32 16.17 -7.50
C ARG A 91 4.49 15.28 -8.46
N GLU A 92 4.70 13.97 -8.42
CA GLU A 92 3.99 12.99 -9.27
C GLU A 92 2.91 12.20 -8.51
N LEU A 93 2.73 12.41 -7.20
CA LEU A 93 1.80 11.61 -6.39
C LEU A 93 0.36 11.67 -6.93
N ILE A 94 -0.11 12.85 -7.34
CA ILE A 94 -1.48 13.01 -7.87
C ILE A 94 -1.68 12.21 -9.17
N PRO A 95 -0.86 12.38 -10.23
CA PRO A 95 -1.00 11.56 -11.43
C PRO A 95 -0.69 10.07 -11.19
N ARG A 96 0.24 9.73 -10.28
CA ARG A 96 0.55 8.34 -9.90
C ARG A 96 -0.63 7.67 -9.22
N SER A 97 -1.28 8.34 -8.27
CA SER A 97 -2.50 7.87 -7.58
C SER A 97 -3.60 7.52 -8.58
N ARG A 98 -3.92 8.46 -9.48
CA ARG A 98 -4.93 8.22 -10.53
C ARG A 98 -4.55 7.05 -11.44
N TYR A 99 -3.28 6.93 -11.81
CA TYR A 99 -2.81 5.83 -12.65
C TYR A 99 -2.97 4.48 -11.93
N TYR A 100 -2.58 4.40 -10.66
CA TYR A 100 -2.64 3.18 -9.86
C TYR A 100 -4.09 2.75 -9.64
N HIS A 101 -4.96 3.70 -9.31
CA HIS A 101 -6.40 3.46 -9.19
C HIS A 101 -6.98 2.87 -10.49
N SER A 102 -6.67 3.48 -11.65
CA SER A 102 -7.14 2.97 -12.95
C SER A 102 -6.62 1.57 -13.28
N GLU A 103 -5.37 1.26 -12.94
CA GLU A 103 -4.82 -0.10 -13.13
C GLU A 103 -5.52 -1.11 -12.22
N MET A 104 -5.79 -0.75 -10.95
CA MET A 104 -6.53 -1.61 -10.03
C MET A 104 -7.92 -1.93 -10.56
N ASP A 105 -8.71 -0.92 -10.95
CA ASP A 105 -10.04 -1.11 -11.52
C ASP A 105 -10.01 -1.98 -12.78
N GLY A 106 -9.02 -1.76 -13.66
CA GLY A 106 -8.83 -2.55 -14.87
C GLY A 106 -8.50 -4.03 -14.62
N HIS A 107 -7.96 -4.38 -13.45
CA HIS A 107 -7.70 -5.76 -13.05
C HIS A 107 -8.87 -6.41 -12.28
N GLN A 108 -9.90 -5.64 -11.90
CA GLN A 108 -11.07 -6.19 -11.22
C GLN A 108 -12.05 -6.87 -12.16
N ILE A 109 -12.19 -6.32 -13.37
CA ILE A 109 -13.18 -6.77 -14.36
C ILE A 109 -12.51 -7.19 -15.66
N VAL A 110 -13.08 -8.20 -16.32
CA VAL A 110 -12.62 -8.68 -17.63
C VAL A 110 -13.58 -8.28 -18.74
N THR A 111 -13.12 -8.42 -19.99
CA THR A 111 -13.92 -8.11 -21.19
C THR A 111 -15.28 -8.82 -21.15
N GLY A 112 -16.35 -8.02 -21.25
CA GLY A 112 -17.73 -8.51 -21.26
C GLY A 112 -18.45 -8.36 -19.93
N GLU A 113 -17.75 -8.06 -18.84
CA GLU A 113 -18.37 -7.73 -17.56
C GLU A 113 -18.92 -6.29 -17.52
N THR A 114 -19.95 -6.08 -16.71
CA THR A 114 -20.55 -4.77 -16.48
C THR A 114 -19.73 -3.96 -15.49
N TYR A 115 -19.65 -2.64 -15.68
CA TYR A 115 -19.00 -1.74 -14.71
C TYR A 115 -19.65 -1.75 -13.32
N GLU A 116 -20.92 -2.18 -13.20
CA GLU A 116 -21.58 -2.38 -11.90
C GLU A 116 -20.92 -3.47 -11.04
N SER A 117 -20.09 -4.33 -11.64
CA SER A 117 -19.33 -5.36 -10.93
C SER A 117 -18.12 -4.80 -10.18
N LEU A 118 -17.67 -3.58 -10.51
CA LEU A 118 -16.52 -2.94 -9.87
C LEU A 118 -16.74 -2.81 -8.36
N LYS A 119 -15.74 -3.25 -7.60
CA LYS A 119 -15.58 -2.98 -6.18
C LYS A 119 -14.71 -1.76 -5.99
N GLN A 120 -14.64 -1.29 -4.75
CA GLN A 120 -13.91 -0.07 -4.44
C GLN A 120 -12.39 -0.33 -4.57
N SER A 121 -11.69 0.49 -5.34
CA SER A 121 -10.23 0.60 -5.32
C SER A 121 -9.83 1.85 -4.52
N ILE A 122 -8.89 1.73 -3.60
CA ILE A 122 -8.41 2.88 -2.81
C ILE A 122 -6.89 2.88 -2.80
N VAL A 123 -6.30 3.99 -3.26
CA VAL A 123 -4.85 4.23 -3.22
C VAL A 123 -4.51 5.21 -2.10
N ILE A 124 -3.66 4.79 -1.18
CA ILE A 124 -3.30 5.52 0.05
C ILE A 124 -1.80 5.81 0.02
N PHE A 125 -1.43 7.09 0.00
CA PHE A 125 -0.04 7.51 0.17
C PHE A 125 0.21 7.95 1.61
N LEU A 126 1.10 7.25 2.31
CA LEU A 126 1.63 7.67 3.61
C LEU A 126 2.84 8.57 3.38
N CYS A 127 2.68 9.86 3.67
CA CYS A 127 3.72 10.87 3.45
C CYS A 127 4.33 11.34 4.77
N ASP A 128 5.65 11.55 4.80
CA ASP A 128 6.33 12.23 5.92
C ASP A 128 6.39 13.77 5.74
N PHE A 129 5.70 14.27 4.71
CA PHE A 129 5.54 15.67 4.38
C PHE A 129 4.07 16.02 4.12
N ASP A 130 3.70 17.29 4.30
CA ASP A 130 2.39 17.79 3.96
C ASP A 130 2.29 18.09 2.46
N LEU A 131 1.61 17.22 1.71
CA LEU A 131 1.48 17.33 0.25
C LEU A 131 0.76 18.62 -0.19
N PHE A 132 -0.22 19.09 0.58
CA PHE A 132 -1.07 20.22 0.20
C PHE A 132 -0.83 21.49 1.03
N CYS A 133 0.08 21.44 2.00
CA CYS A 133 0.39 22.55 2.91
C CYS A 133 -0.85 23.09 3.65
N LYS A 134 -1.80 22.22 3.99
CA LYS A 134 -3.04 22.58 4.71
C LYS A 134 -3.02 22.18 6.18
N ASN A 135 -1.90 21.63 6.66
CA ASN A 135 -1.71 21.19 8.03
C ASN A 135 -2.76 20.17 8.50
N GLN A 136 -3.10 19.21 7.63
CA GLN A 136 -4.00 18.10 7.95
C GLN A 136 -3.25 16.77 7.93
N SER A 137 -3.69 15.84 8.77
CA SER A 137 -3.11 14.48 8.81
C SER A 137 -3.66 13.55 7.73
N VAL A 138 -4.84 13.86 7.17
CA VAL A 138 -5.50 13.04 6.14
C VAL A 138 -6.09 13.95 5.07
N TYR A 139 -5.90 13.57 3.81
CA TYR A 139 -6.49 14.21 2.64
C TYR A 139 -7.24 13.16 1.82
N THR A 140 -8.51 13.43 1.51
CA THR A 140 -9.37 12.56 0.71
C THR A 140 -9.96 13.35 -0.45
N PHE A 141 -10.03 12.76 -1.64
CA PHE A 141 -10.55 13.38 -2.86
C PHE A 141 -11.03 12.33 -3.85
#